data_AF-A0A2G5LMD5-F1
#
_entry.id   AF-A0A2G5LMD5-F1
#
_cell.length_a   1.000
_cell.length_b   1.000
_cell.length_c   1.000
_cell.angle_alpha   90.00
_cell.angle_beta   90.00
_cell.angle_gamma   90.00
#
_symmetry.space_group_name_H-M   'P 1'
#
loop_
_entity.id
_entity.type
_entity.pdbx_description
1 polymer ?
#
loop_
_entity_poly.entity_id
_entity_poly.type
_entity_poly.pdbx_seq_one_letter_code
_entity_poly.pdbx_strand_id
1 'polypeptide(L)'
;DIPLVTLAGKAGTGKTLLSLAAGLAQTEDMQKYKKLLVARPVVPVGKDIGFLPGEKDEKLRPWMQPIFDNLEFLFNTKKPGELEQILAGMGSIQVEALTYIRGRSIPDQFIIIDEAQNLTKHEVKTILTRVG
;
A
#
# COMPACT_ATOMS: atom_id res chain seq x y z
N ASP A 1 -15.00 8.21 16.70
CA ASP A 1 -14.19 7.54 15.66
C ASP A 1 -12.95 8.34 15.30
N ILE A 2 -11.84 7.68 15.01
CA ILE A 2 -10.59 8.31 14.57
C ILE A 2 -10.47 8.06 13.05
N PRO A 3 -10.66 9.08 12.20
CA PRO A 3 -10.67 8.91 10.75
C PRO A 3 -9.27 8.87 10.12
N LEU A 4 -8.24 9.30 10.85
CA LEU A 4 -6.86 9.38 10.36
C LEU A 4 -5.88 9.11 11.50
N VAL A 5 -4.89 8.27 11.23
CA VAL A 5 -3.78 7.98 12.15
C VAL A 5 -2.47 8.23 11.41
N THR A 6 -1.52 8.90 12.07
CA THR A 6 -0.16 9.07 11.55
C THR A 6 0.82 8.34 12.45
N LEU A 7 1.65 7.48 11.86
CA LEU A 7 2.71 6.76 12.55
C LEU A 7 4.06 7.34 12.11
N ALA A 8 4.76 8.00 13.04
CA ALA A 8 6.09 8.58 12.80
C ALA A 8 7.13 7.91 13.70
N GLY A 9 8.33 7.67 13.17
CA GLY A 9 9.41 7.02 13.90
C GLY A 9 10.54 6.55 12.99
N LYS A 10 11.67 6.16 13.57
CA LYS A 10 12.86 5.70 12.84
C LYS A 10 12.56 4.46 11.98
N ALA A 11 13.42 4.17 11.00
CA ALA A 11 13.36 2.91 10.26
C ALA A 11 13.49 1.71 11.21
N GLY A 12 12.84 0.60 10.88
CA GLY A 12 12.88 -0.63 11.69
C GLY A 12 11.93 -0.66 12.89
N THR A 13 11.18 0.40 13.19
CA THR A 13 10.21 0.40 14.31
C THR A 13 8.87 -0.26 14.00
N GLY A 14 8.78 -1.07 12.93
CA GLY A 14 7.58 -1.85 12.60
C GLY A 14 6.35 -1.06 12.14
N LYS A 15 6.47 0.24 11.80
CA LYS A 15 5.32 1.10 11.44
C LYS A 15 4.48 0.52 10.30
N THR A 16 5.14 0.22 9.18
CA THR A 16 4.48 -0.34 7.99
C THR A 16 3.89 -1.71 8.30
N LEU A 17 4.64 -2.59 8.97
CA LEU A 17 4.16 -3.91 9.39
C LEU A 17 2.91 -3.85 10.27
N LEU A 18 2.91 -3.00 11.31
CA LEU A 18 1.77 -2.82 12.20
C LEU A 18 0.56 -2.22 11.46
N SER A 19 0.79 -1.28 10.54
CA SER A 19 -0.29 -0.72 9.74
C SER A 19 -0.93 -1.77 8.83
N LEU A 20 -0.13 -2.64 8.21
CA LEU A 20 -0.60 -3.75 7.38
C LEU A 20 -1.39 -4.75 8.21
N ALA A 21 -0.87 -5.18 9.36
CA ALA A 21 -1.57 -6.07 10.27
C ALA A 21 -2.91 -5.50 10.72
N ALA A 22 -2.96 -4.22 11.08
CA ALA A 22 -4.21 -3.54 11.46
C ALA A 22 -5.20 -3.42 10.29
N GLY A 23 -4.70 -3.18 9.08
CA GLY A 23 -5.52 -3.11 7.87
C GLY A 23 -6.12 -4.46 7.49
N LEU A 24 -5.31 -5.53 7.58
CA LEU A 24 -5.76 -6.91 7.35
C LEU A 24 -6.82 -7.29 8.38
N ALA A 25 -6.57 -7.08 9.67
CA ALA A 25 -7.53 -7.40 10.73
C ALA A 25 -8.86 -6.65 10.54
N GLN A 26 -8.82 -5.36 10.16
CA GLN A 26 -10.06 -4.59 9.97
C GLN A 26 -10.81 -4.93 8.67
N THR A 27 -10.14 -5.51 7.67
CA THR A 27 -10.74 -5.84 6.37
C THR A 27 -11.18 -7.31 6.31
N GLU A 28 -10.31 -8.24 6.69
CA GLU A 28 -10.54 -9.68 6.60
C GLU A 28 -11.22 -10.24 7.86
N ASP A 29 -10.71 -9.93 9.05
CA ASP A 29 -11.20 -10.55 10.29
C ASP A 29 -12.48 -9.87 10.80
N MET A 30 -12.48 -8.53 10.83
CA MET A 30 -13.61 -7.73 11.36
C MET A 30 -14.62 -7.32 10.29
N GLN A 31 -14.26 -7.43 9.00
CA GLN A 31 -15.07 -7.01 7.85
C GLN A 31 -15.64 -5.58 7.99
N LYS A 32 -14.90 -4.68 8.66
CA LYS A 32 -15.31 -3.29 8.87
C LYS A 32 -15.12 -2.45 7.60
N TYR A 33 -14.13 -2.80 6.79
CA TYR A 33 -13.87 -2.20 5.48
C TYR A 33 -13.97 -3.27 4.40
N LYS A 34 -14.35 -2.87 3.19
CA LYS A 34 -14.48 -3.79 2.05
C LYS A 34 -13.14 -4.18 1.46
N LYS A 35 -12.15 -3.28 1.54
CA LYS A 35 -10.83 -3.43 0.96
C LYS A 35 -9.73 -2.78 1.79
N LEU A 36 -8.54 -3.37 1.73
CA LEU A 36 -7.28 -2.80 2.18
C LEU A 36 -6.53 -2.26 0.97
N LEU A 37 -6.32 -0.94 0.92
CA LEU A 37 -5.53 -0.28 -0.11
C LEU A 37 -4.21 0.20 0.48
N VAL A 38 -3.10 -0.32 -0.02
CA VAL A 38 -1.74 0.12 0.33
C VAL A 38 -1.17 0.88 -0.85
N ALA A 39 -0.85 2.14 -0.63
CA ALA A 39 -0.26 2.99 -1.63
C ALA A 39 1.06 3.58 -1.18
N ARG A 40 2.02 3.60 -2.11
CA ARG A 40 3.36 4.14 -1.86
C ARG A 40 3.78 5.10 -2.99
N PRO A 41 4.38 6.24 -2.67
CA PRO A 41 4.93 7.14 -3.68
C PRO A 41 6.12 6.49 -4.39
N VAL A 42 6.16 6.61 -5.71
CA VAL A 42 7.29 6.17 -6.53
C VAL A 42 8.26 7.34 -6.60
N VAL A 43 9.33 7.27 -5.81
CA VAL A 43 10.42 8.24 -5.88
C VAL A 43 11.52 7.63 -6.75
N PRO A 44 11.77 8.15 -7.97
CA PRO A 44 12.87 7.69 -8.78
C PRO A 44 14.21 8.06 -8.14
N VAL A 45 15.12 7.09 -8.02
CA VAL A 45 16.50 7.35 -7.59
C VAL A 45 17.35 7.56 -8.84
N GLY A 46 17.57 8.82 -9.22
CA GLY A 46 18.41 9.17 -10.37
C GLY A 46 17.63 9.66 -11.61
N LYS A 47 18.14 9.37 -12.81
CA LYS A 47 17.49 9.79 -14.08
C LYS A 47 16.06 9.25 -14.12
N ASP A 48 15.14 10.12 -14.54
CA ASP A 48 13.74 9.79 -14.84
C ASP A 48 13.65 8.40 -15.45
N ILE A 49 12.62 7.67 -15.02
CA ILE A 49 12.27 6.33 -15.48
C ILE A 49 12.31 6.35 -17.01
N GLY A 50 13.45 6.00 -17.58
CA GLY A 50 13.55 5.71 -18.99
C GLY A 50 12.65 4.51 -19.27
N PHE A 51 12.58 4.11 -20.53
CA PHE A 51 11.88 2.91 -20.94
C PHE A 51 12.50 1.66 -20.26
N LEU A 52 12.03 1.31 -19.05
CA LEU A 52 12.09 -0.06 -18.57
C LEU A 52 11.18 -0.87 -19.51
N PRO A 53 11.65 -1.88 -20.24
CA PRO A 53 10.78 -2.76 -21.01
C PRO A 53 9.89 -3.57 -20.04
N GLY A 54 8.64 -3.83 -20.43
CA GLY A 54 7.68 -4.56 -19.60
C GLY A 54 6.34 -3.83 -19.37
N GLU A 55 5.38 -4.55 -18.82
CA GLU A 55 4.07 -4.01 -18.44
C GLU A 55 4.21 -3.00 -17.28
N LYS A 56 3.23 -2.10 -17.12
CA LYS A 56 3.31 -1.03 -16.09
C LYS A 56 3.57 -1.59 -14.69
N ASP A 57 2.98 -2.72 -14.35
CA ASP A 57 3.11 -3.35 -13.04
C ASP A 57 4.51 -3.95 -12.81
N GLU A 58 5.14 -4.50 -13.84
CA GLU A 58 6.51 -5.01 -13.77
C GLU A 58 7.51 -3.90 -13.45
N LYS A 59 7.26 -2.69 -13.98
CA LYS A 59 8.09 -1.52 -13.69
C LYS A 59 7.91 -1.03 -12.27
N LEU A 60 6.73 -1.16 -11.69
CA LEU A 60 6.44 -0.68 -10.33
C LEU A 60 6.81 -1.69 -9.24
N ARG A 61 6.93 -2.97 -9.61
CA ARG A 61 7.21 -4.07 -8.69
C ARG A 61 8.39 -3.81 -7.72
N PRO A 62 9.55 -3.29 -8.14
CA PRO A 62 10.66 -3.03 -7.21
C PRO A 62 10.32 -2.07 -6.06
N TRP A 63 9.47 -1.06 -6.31
CA TRP A 63 9.06 -0.10 -5.29
C TRP A 63 8.01 -0.69 -4.33
N MET A 64 7.18 -1.60 -4.82
CA MET A 64 6.16 -2.27 -4.01
C MET A 64 6.72 -3.48 -3.25
N GLN A 65 7.89 -4.00 -3.63
CA GLN A 65 8.51 -5.19 -3.04
C GLN A 65 8.55 -5.15 -1.49
N PRO A 66 8.91 -4.04 -0.82
CA PRO A 66 8.91 -4.02 0.64
C PRO A 66 7.53 -4.19 1.29
N ILE A 67 6.45 -3.83 0.58
CA ILE A 67 5.08 -4.10 1.04
C ILE A 67 4.79 -5.58 0.91
N PHE A 68 5.15 -6.20 -0.23
CA PHE A 68 4.99 -7.64 -0.44
C PHE A 68 5.79 -8.45 0.59
N ASP A 69 7.05 -8.11 0.86
CA ASP A 69 7.87 -8.80 1.87
C ASP A 69 7.21 -8.77 3.27
N ASN A 70 6.56 -7.65 3.65
CA ASN A 70 5.81 -7.56 4.90
C ASN A 70 4.54 -8.42 4.88
N LEU A 71 3.84 -8.49 3.75
CA LEU A 71 2.67 -9.36 3.60
C LEU A 71 3.08 -10.84 3.66
N GLU A 72 4.17 -11.23 3.01
CA GLU A 72 4.73 -12.59 3.09
C GLU A 72 5.01 -12.99 4.54
N PHE A 73 5.60 -12.07 5.31
CA PHE A 73 5.84 -12.26 6.74
C PHE A 73 4.54 -12.42 7.54
N LEU A 74 3.53 -11.58 7.29
CA LEU A 74 2.24 -11.64 8.00
C LEU A 74 1.44 -12.90 7.68
N PHE A 75 1.48 -13.35 6.43
CA PHE A 75 0.84 -14.60 6.00
C PHE A 75 1.70 -15.84 6.25
N ASN A 76 2.93 -15.68 6.76
CA ASN A 76 3.91 -16.75 7.00
C ASN A 76 4.14 -17.63 5.76
N THR A 77 4.16 -17.01 4.58
CA THR A 77 4.41 -17.70 3.31
C THR A 77 5.88 -18.05 3.20
N LYS A 78 6.18 -19.32 2.89
CA LYS A 78 7.58 -19.82 2.81
C LYS A 78 7.98 -20.19 1.39
N LYS A 79 7.01 -20.31 0.48
CA LYS A 79 7.24 -20.71 -0.91
C LYS A 79 7.06 -19.50 -1.83
N PRO A 80 7.94 -19.34 -2.84
CA PRO A 80 7.71 -18.35 -3.89
C PRO A 80 6.35 -18.56 -4.57
N GLY A 81 5.58 -17.50 -4.79
CA GLY A 81 4.27 -17.57 -5.45
C GLY A 81 3.08 -17.86 -4.53
N GLU A 82 3.32 -18.22 -3.26
CA GLU A 82 2.26 -18.54 -2.29
C GLU A 82 1.47 -17.28 -1.91
N LEU A 83 2.16 -16.16 -1.73
CA LEU A 83 1.51 -14.88 -1.45
C LEU A 83 0.62 -14.45 -2.62
N GLU A 84 1.09 -14.55 -3.87
CA GLU A 84 0.30 -14.19 -5.04
C GLU A 84 -0.98 -15.02 -5.16
N GLN A 85 -0.94 -16.31 -4.78
CA GLN A 85 -2.12 -17.16 -4.73
C GLN A 85 -3.11 -16.72 -3.64
N ILE A 86 -2.60 -16.39 -2.45
CA ILE A 86 -3.41 -15.87 -1.34
C ILE A 86 -4.08 -14.56 -1.75
N LEU A 87 -3.32 -13.61 -2.29
CA LEU A 87 -3.83 -12.31 -2.73
C LEU A 87 -4.79 -12.44 -3.92
N ALA A 88 -4.57 -13.39 -4.83
CA ALA A 88 -5.52 -13.67 -5.91
C ALA A 88 -6.86 -14.23 -5.38
N GLY A 89 -6.83 -14.99 -4.28
CA GLY A 89 -8.02 -15.43 -3.55
C GLY A 89 -8.67 -14.30 -2.72
N MET A 90 -7.85 -13.38 -2.21
CA MET A 90 -8.24 -12.22 -1.39
C MET A 90 -8.31 -10.95 -2.26
N GLY A 91 -9.37 -10.83 -3.06
CA GLY A 91 -9.61 -9.64 -3.91
C GLY A 91 -9.85 -8.31 -3.16
N SER A 92 -9.77 -8.36 -1.83
CA SER A 92 -9.90 -7.25 -0.89
C SER A 92 -8.58 -6.49 -0.66
N ILE A 93 -7.41 -7.08 -0.95
CA ILE A 93 -6.10 -6.44 -0.72
C ILE A 93 -5.56 -5.88 -2.03
N GLN A 94 -5.22 -4.60 -2.06
CA GLN A 94 -4.69 -3.90 -3.22
C GLN A 94 -3.40 -3.16 -2.86
N VAL A 95 -2.34 -3.38 -3.63
CA VAL A 95 -1.06 -2.67 -3.50
C VAL A 95 -0.79 -1.94 -4.81
N GLU A 96 -0.68 -0.62 -4.77
CA GLU A 96 -0.50 0.19 -5.98
C GLU A 96 0.38 1.43 -5.74
N ALA A 97 0.86 2.02 -6.84
CA ALA A 97 1.53 3.32 -6.77
C ALA A 97 0.53 4.42 -6.42
N LEU A 98 0.95 5.37 -5.59
CA LEU A 98 0.11 6.49 -5.16
C LEU A 98 -0.46 7.31 -6.34
N THR A 99 0.24 7.36 -7.47
CA THR A 99 -0.20 8.05 -8.69
C THR A 99 -1.52 7.50 -9.25
N TYR A 100 -1.86 6.24 -8.96
CA TYR A 100 -3.08 5.58 -9.45
C TYR A 100 -4.33 5.88 -8.61
N ILE A 101 -4.17 6.45 -7.40
CA ILE A 101 -5.29 6.92 -6.58
C ILE A 101 -5.92 8.19 -7.16
N ARG A 102 -5.16 8.96 -7.94
CA ARG A 102 -5.62 10.24 -8.47
C ARG A 102 -6.80 10.05 -9.42
N GLY A 103 -7.94 10.67 -9.08
CA GLY A 103 -9.15 10.66 -9.89
C GLY A 103 -10.11 9.49 -9.61
N ARG A 104 -9.79 8.62 -8.65
CA ARG A 104 -10.69 7.54 -8.20
C ARG A 104 -11.54 8.00 -7.01
N SER A 105 -12.73 7.41 -6.89
CA SER A 105 -13.49 7.40 -5.63
C SER A 105 -13.17 6.11 -4.89
N ILE A 106 -12.88 6.20 -3.59
CA ILE A 106 -12.36 5.07 -2.78
C ILE A 106 -13.23 4.91 -1.51
N PRO A 107 -14.52 4.57 -1.66
CA PRO A 107 -15.41 4.42 -0.52
C PRO A 107 -15.17 3.10 0.22
N ASP A 108 -15.39 3.11 1.54
CA ASP A 108 -15.36 1.94 2.42
C ASP A 108 -14.03 1.14 2.42
N GLN A 109 -12.89 1.81 2.26
CA GLN A 109 -11.56 1.15 2.25
C GLN A 109 -10.70 1.58 3.44
N PHE A 110 -9.93 0.63 3.96
CA PHE A 110 -8.82 0.92 4.86
C PHE A 110 -7.60 1.30 4.03
N ILE A 111 -7.15 2.56 4.12
CA ILE A 111 -6.09 3.09 3.27
C ILE A 111 -4.81 3.27 4.08
N ILE A 112 -3.72 2.70 3.59
CA ILE A 112 -2.36 2.88 4.11
C ILE A 112 -1.56 3.65 3.07
N ILE A 113 -1.02 4.79 3.48
CA ILE A 113 -0.06 5.55 2.69
C ILE A 113 1.33 5.35 3.29
N ASP A 114 2.13 4.49 2.68
CA ASP A 114 3.50 4.21 3.13
C ASP A 114 4.48 5.26 2.60
N GLU A 115 5.57 5.49 3.33
CA GLU A 115 6.56 6.55 3.02
C GLU A 115 5.94 7.96 2.83
N ALA A 116 4.90 8.28 3.62
CA ALA A 116 4.15 9.53 3.50
C ALA A 116 5.02 10.80 3.67
N GLN A 117 6.20 10.70 4.27
CA GLN A 117 7.15 11.82 4.36
C GLN A 117 7.73 12.25 3.01
N ASN A 118 7.65 11.39 1.98
CA ASN A 118 8.08 11.72 0.63
C ASN A 118 7.02 12.52 -0.16
N LEU A 119 5.86 12.80 0.45
CA LEU A 119 4.76 13.51 -0.19
C LEU A 119 4.86 15.03 0.00
N THR A 120 4.44 15.74 -1.04
CA THR A 120 4.18 17.17 -0.96
C THR A 120 2.86 17.46 -0.23
N LYS A 121 2.72 18.67 0.33
CA LYS A 121 1.46 19.12 0.95
C LYS A 121 0.26 19.02 0.01
N HIS A 122 0.48 19.24 -1.29
CA HIS A 122 -0.56 19.16 -2.31
C HIS A 122 -1.04 17.71 -2.53
N GLU A 123 -0.12 16.75 -2.56
CA GLU A 123 -0.45 15.32 -2.70
C GLU A 123 -1.23 14.82 -1.49
N VAL A 124 -0.79 15.15 -0.26
CA VAL A 124 -1.52 14.80 0.97
C VAL A 124 -2.94 15.35 0.93
N LYS A 125 -3.11 16.63 0.59
CA LYS A 125 -4.45 17.24 0.46
C LYS A 125 -5.30 16.53 -0.60
N THR A 126 -4.71 16.17 -1.72
CA THR A 126 -5.41 15.46 -2.80
C THR A 126 -5.91 14.11 -2.33
N ILE A 127 -5.10 13.33 -1.61
CA ILE A 127 -5.50 12.03 -1.06
C ILE A 127 -6.66 12.19 -0.09
N LEU A 128 -6.55 13.11 0.88
CA LEU A 128 -7.58 13.31 1.91
C LEU A 128 -8.95 13.66 1.32
N THR A 129 -9.01 14.35 0.18
CA THR A 129 -10.28 14.64 -0.51
C THR A 129 -10.92 13.43 -1.21
N ARG A 130 -10.24 12.29 -1.24
CA ARG A 130 -10.71 11.03 -1.87
C ARG A 130 -11.06 9.95 -0.86
N VAL A 131 -10.64 10.12 0.40
CA VAL A 131 -10.95 9.20 1.50
C VAL A 131 -12.29 9.63 2.09
N GLY A 132 -13.33 8.82 1.88
CA GLY A 132 -14.70 9.09 2.28
C GLY A 132 -15.65 8.01 1.80
#